data_AF-A0A8J7ZB34-F1
#
_entry.id   AF-A0A8J7ZB34-F1
#
_cell.length_a   1.000
_cell.length_b   1.000
_cell.length_c   1.000
_cell.angle_alpha   90.00
_cell.angle_beta   90.00
_cell.angle_gamma   90.00
#
_symmetry.space_group_name_H-M   'P 1'
#
loop_
_entity.id
_entity.type
_entity.pdbx_description
1 polymer ?
#
loop_
_entity_poly.entity_id
_entity_poly.type
_entity_poly.pdbx_seq_one_letter_code
_entity_poly.pdbx_strand_id
1 'polypeptide(L)'
;MPKKRKSGGRSKGKKGKGGMTQCSSCGRLVPSDKIKKETKYITLIDPTLARELRKEGTFVPRQRTTKYYCVSCAVHRGKVKIRSKSDRKTSGY
;
A
#
# COMPACT_ATOMS: atom_id res chain seq x y z
N MET A 1 -11.01 -25.84 13.92
CA MET A 1 -10.02 -24.76 14.17
C MET A 1 -10.59 -23.38 13.84
N PRO A 2 -10.46 -22.38 14.73
CA PRO A 2 -10.96 -21.03 14.45
C PRO A 2 -10.12 -20.32 13.38
N LYS A 3 -10.79 -19.73 12.37
CA LYS A 3 -10.13 -18.97 11.29
C LYS A 3 -10.36 -17.47 11.48
N LYS A 4 -9.28 -16.70 11.66
CA LYS A 4 -9.38 -15.23 11.86
C LYS A 4 -9.91 -14.46 10.64
N ARG A 5 -9.62 -14.91 9.41
CA ARG A 5 -10.03 -14.25 8.15
C ARG A 5 -10.44 -15.29 7.10
N LYS A 6 -11.56 -15.09 6.39
CA LYS A 6 -12.01 -15.98 5.28
C LYS A 6 -10.92 -16.21 4.24
N SER A 7 -10.18 -15.15 3.89
CA SER A 7 -9.09 -15.17 2.90
C SER A 7 -7.73 -15.68 3.41
N GLY A 8 -7.57 -15.98 4.71
CA GLY A 8 -6.26 -16.29 5.30
C GLY A 8 -5.27 -15.13 5.27
N GLY A 9 -5.72 -13.92 4.91
CA GLY A 9 -4.87 -12.73 4.80
C GLY A 9 -4.15 -12.56 3.46
N ARG A 10 -4.57 -13.27 2.41
CA ARG A 10 -4.06 -13.10 1.04
C ARG A 10 -5.21 -12.95 0.02
N SER A 11 -4.98 -12.27 -1.08
CA SER A 11 -5.94 -12.14 -2.20
C SER A 11 -5.75 -13.19 -3.30
N LYS A 12 -5.16 -14.33 -2.97
CA LYS A 12 -4.70 -15.37 -3.92
C LYS A 12 -5.83 -16.06 -4.72
N GLY A 13 -7.07 -16.04 -4.21
CA GLY A 13 -8.20 -16.74 -4.85
C GLY A 13 -7.95 -18.23 -5.02
N LYS A 14 -8.30 -18.79 -6.19
CA LYS A 14 -8.10 -20.21 -6.54
C LYS A 14 -6.65 -20.56 -6.92
N LYS A 15 -5.71 -19.60 -6.92
CA LYS A 15 -4.33 -19.84 -7.39
C LYS A 15 -3.52 -20.72 -6.43
N GLY A 16 -2.63 -21.55 -6.99
CA GLY A 16 -1.73 -22.44 -6.26
C GLY A 16 -0.45 -21.77 -5.71
N LYS A 17 0.23 -20.94 -6.51
CA LYS A 17 1.39 -20.14 -6.07
C LYS A 17 1.27 -18.73 -6.65
N GLY A 18 1.65 -17.73 -5.86
CA GLY A 18 1.72 -16.33 -6.29
C GLY A 18 3.17 -15.90 -6.45
N GLY A 19 3.40 -14.84 -7.22
CA GLY A 19 4.72 -14.22 -7.34
C GLY A 19 5.22 -13.69 -5.99
N MET A 20 6.53 -13.54 -5.86
CA MET A 20 7.16 -12.91 -4.69
C MET A 20 7.54 -11.47 -5.04
N THR A 21 7.38 -10.56 -4.09
CA THR A 21 7.74 -9.15 -4.23
C THR A 21 8.52 -8.72 -2.99
N GLN A 22 9.54 -7.88 -3.19
CA GLN A 22 10.37 -7.37 -2.12
C GLN A 22 9.69 -6.20 -1.39
N CYS A 23 9.80 -6.18 -0.06
CA CYS A 23 9.36 -5.04 0.74
C CYS A 23 10.33 -3.86 0.57
N SER A 24 9.82 -2.68 0.21
CA SER A 24 10.62 -1.46 0.00
C SER A 24 11.30 -0.92 1.27
N SER A 25 10.88 -1.35 2.47
CA SER A 25 11.49 -0.88 3.73
C SER A 25 12.45 -1.87 4.37
N CYS A 26 12.14 -3.17 4.36
CA CYS A 26 12.93 -4.17 5.07
C CYS A 26 13.59 -5.20 4.15
N GLY A 27 13.41 -5.10 2.83
CA GLY A 27 14.03 -6.00 1.87
C GLY A 27 13.50 -7.45 1.88
N ARG A 28 12.58 -7.82 2.79
CA ARG A 28 12.03 -9.17 2.89
C ARG A 28 11.20 -9.54 1.65
N LEU A 29 11.40 -10.76 1.13
CA LEU A 29 10.53 -11.37 0.12
C LEU A 29 9.20 -11.78 0.72
N VAL A 30 8.11 -11.26 0.15
CA VAL A 30 6.73 -11.53 0.57
C VAL A 30 5.89 -11.90 -0.65
N PRO A 31 4.93 -12.84 -0.55
CA PRO A 31 4.01 -13.10 -1.65
C PRO A 31 3.26 -11.84 -2.06
N SER A 32 3.16 -11.59 -3.37
CA SER A 32 2.47 -10.42 -3.93
C SER A 32 1.01 -10.32 -3.45
N ASP A 33 0.33 -11.44 -3.29
CA ASP A 33 -1.06 -11.50 -2.77
C ASP A 33 -1.20 -11.07 -1.30
N LYS A 34 -0.08 -11.00 -0.54
CA LYS A 34 -0.04 -10.62 0.87
C LYS A 34 0.48 -9.20 1.07
N ILE A 35 1.15 -8.63 0.08
CA ILE A 35 1.83 -7.34 0.20
C ILE A 35 0.84 -6.19 0.29
N LYS A 36 1.22 -5.11 0.97
CA LYS A 36 0.45 -3.88 1.03
C LYS A 36 1.06 -2.87 0.06
N LYS A 37 0.33 -2.57 -1.00
CA LYS A 37 0.69 -1.57 -2.00
C LYS A 37 0.18 -0.20 -1.57
N GLU A 38 1.03 0.81 -1.65
CA GLU A 38 0.67 2.22 -1.50
C GLU A 38 1.13 2.94 -2.76
N THR A 39 0.18 3.39 -3.58
CA THR A 39 0.47 4.15 -4.79
C THR A 39 0.20 5.61 -4.53
N LYS A 40 1.20 6.46 -4.81
CA LYS A 40 1.14 7.91 -4.59
C LYS A 40 1.68 8.65 -5.80
N TYR A 41 1.11 9.82 -6.04
CA TYR A 41 1.66 10.77 -7.00
C TYR A 41 2.62 11.71 -6.26
N ILE A 42 3.88 11.70 -6.68
CA ILE A 42 4.95 12.50 -6.09
C ILE A 42 5.36 13.56 -7.12
N THR A 43 5.53 14.79 -6.66
CA THR A 43 6.18 15.87 -7.42
C THR A 43 7.63 15.97 -6.96
N LEU A 44 8.53 16.36 -7.86
CA LEU A 44 9.93 16.64 -7.50
C LEU A 44 10.05 17.90 -6.62
N ILE A 45 9.10 18.82 -6.80
CA ILE A 45 9.02 20.11 -6.12
C ILE A 45 8.16 19.94 -4.87
N ASP A 46 8.45 20.73 -3.83
CA ASP A 46 7.64 20.83 -2.63
C ASP A 46 6.16 21.10 -2.98
N PRO A 47 5.19 20.45 -2.31
CA PRO A 47 3.77 20.62 -2.61
C PRO A 47 3.26 22.06 -2.54
N THR A 48 3.86 22.91 -1.70
CA THR A 48 3.46 24.33 -1.54
C THR A 48 3.85 25.14 -2.77
N LEU A 49 5.14 25.13 -3.11
CA LEU A 49 5.66 25.79 -4.31
C LEU A 49 5.04 25.21 -5.59
N ALA A 50 4.83 23.89 -5.64
CA ALA A 50 4.16 23.26 -6.77
C ALA A 50 2.67 23.69 -6.90
N ARG A 51 2.06 24.26 -5.87
CA ARG A 51 0.72 24.85 -5.94
C ARG A 51 0.78 26.28 -6.47
N GLU A 52 1.76 27.06 -6.07
CA GLU A 52 1.99 28.43 -6.55
C GLU A 52 2.34 28.45 -8.04
N LEU A 53 3.34 27.66 -8.45
CA LEU A 53 3.74 27.54 -9.86
C LEU A 53 2.59 27.10 -10.76
N ARG A 54 1.69 26.25 -10.27
CA ARG A 54 0.48 25.85 -11.00
C ARG A 54 -0.55 26.97 -11.11
N LYS A 55 -0.67 27.84 -10.10
CA LYS A 55 -1.52 29.04 -10.18
C LYS A 55 -0.99 30.03 -11.19
N GLU A 56 0.34 30.15 -11.29
CA GLU A 56 1.03 30.97 -12.30
C GLU A 56 0.99 30.36 -13.72
N GLY A 57 0.41 29.17 -13.89
CA GLY A 57 0.23 28.52 -15.18
C GLY A 57 1.35 27.55 -15.59
N THR A 58 2.35 27.34 -14.73
CA THR A 58 3.45 26.41 -15.02
C THR A 58 3.00 24.95 -14.87
N PHE A 59 3.31 24.13 -15.89
CA PHE A 59 3.04 22.69 -15.83
C PHE A 59 4.07 21.97 -14.94
N VAL A 60 3.61 21.43 -13.81
CA VAL A 60 4.45 20.64 -12.89
C VAL A 60 4.13 19.15 -13.03
N PRO A 61 5.05 18.33 -13.60
CA PRO A 61 4.83 16.91 -13.79
C PRO A 61 4.75 16.17 -12.45
N ARG A 62 3.95 15.09 -12.42
CA ARG A 62 3.79 14.22 -11.24
C ARG A 62 4.14 12.79 -11.63
N GLN A 63 4.97 12.12 -10.84
CA GLN A 63 5.33 10.72 -11.03
C GLN A 63 4.49 9.82 -10.16
N ARG A 64 4.01 8.70 -10.70
CA ARG A 64 3.27 7.69 -9.95
C ARG A 64 4.23 6.67 -9.34
N THR A 65 4.49 6.78 -8.04
CA THR A 65 5.35 5.84 -7.32
C THR A 65 4.50 4.84 -6.55
N THR A 66 4.77 3.54 -6.75
CA THR A 66 4.14 2.47 -5.96
C THR A 66 5.15 1.90 -4.99
N LYS A 67 4.86 1.98 -3.69
CA LYS A 67 5.66 1.38 -2.62
C LYS A 67 5.02 0.09 -2.15
N TYR A 68 5.85 -0.91 -1.86
CA TYR A 68 5.42 -2.23 -1.42
C TYR A 68 5.86 -2.48 0.01
N TYR A 69 4.92 -2.79 0.90
CA TYR A 69 5.20 -3.04 2.31
C TYR A 69 4.78 -4.43 2.75
N CYS A 70 5.61 -5.09 3.55
CA CYS A 70 5.20 -6.25 4.32
C CYS A 70 4.22 -5.84 5.43
N VAL A 71 3.49 -6.80 5.99
CA VAL A 71 2.47 -6.52 7.02
C VAL A 71 3.07 -5.83 8.25
N SER A 72 4.27 -6.24 8.69
CA SER A 72 4.93 -5.64 9.86
C SER A 72 5.32 -4.18 9.60
N CYS A 73 5.98 -3.88 8.48
CA CYS A 73 6.34 -2.51 8.11
C CYS A 73 5.10 -1.64 7.89
N ALA A 74 4.03 -2.20 7.32
CA ALA A 74 2.78 -1.47 7.11
C ALA A 74 2.10 -1.09 8.44
N VAL A 75 2.17 -1.96 9.46
CA VAL A 75 1.63 -1.67 10.80
C VAL A 75 2.52 -0.65 11.52
N HIS A 76 3.83 -0.86 11.51
CA HIS A 76 4.79 0.02 12.19
C HIS A 76 4.74 1.46 11.63
N ARG A 77 4.63 1.63 10.31
CA ARG A 77 4.50 2.94 9.65
C ARG A 77 3.06 3.50 9.64
N GLY A 78 2.12 2.85 10.33
CA GLY A 78 0.73 3.30 10.44
C GLY A 78 -0.10 3.23 9.14
N LYS A 79 0.37 2.54 8.10
CA LYS A 79 -0.36 2.36 6.83
C LYS A 79 -1.55 1.43 6.97
N VAL A 80 -1.46 0.47 7.89
CA VAL A 80 -2.56 -0.44 8.23
C VAL A 80 -2.75 -0.42 9.74
N LYS A 81 -3.96 -0.05 10.18
CA LYS A 81 -4.32 -0.05 11.60
C LYS A 81 -4.98 -1.37 12.01
N ILE A 82 -4.89 -1.68 13.30
CA ILE A 82 -5.60 -2.82 13.89
C ILE A 82 -7.08 -2.45 13.99
N ARG A 83 -7.94 -3.32 13.46
CA ARG A 83 -9.40 -3.12 13.42
C ARG A 83 -10.14 -4.15 14.28
N SER A 84 -11.33 -3.78 14.73
CA SER A 84 -12.29 -4.65 15.44
C SER A 84 -12.71 -5.86 14.58
N LYS A 85 -13.44 -6.83 15.16
CA LYS A 85 -13.83 -8.06 14.43
C LYS A 85 -14.81 -7.77 13.29
N SER A 86 -15.79 -6.89 13.50
CA SER A 86 -16.76 -6.44 12.50
C SER A 86 -16.06 -5.66 11.38
N ASP A 87 -15.25 -4.68 11.75
CA ASP A 87 -14.62 -3.75 10.80
C ASP A 87 -13.56 -4.42 9.93
N ARG A 88 -13.07 -5.62 10.29
CA ARG A 88 -12.17 -6.38 9.41
C ARG A 88 -12.85 -6.84 8.11
N LYS A 89 -14.18 -6.93 8.08
CA LYS A 89 -14.96 -7.40 6.92
C LYS A 89 -15.29 -6.29 5.95
N THR A 90 -15.35 -5.04 6.40
CA THR A 90 -15.56 -3.89 5.53
C THR A 90 -14.31 -3.63 4.69
N SER A 91 -14.51 -3.59 3.37
CA SER A 91 -13.56 -3.06 2.41
C SER A 91 -13.74 -1.54 2.40
N GLY A 92 -12.88 -0.81 3.09
CA GLY A 92 -12.96 0.66 3.11
C GLY A 92 -12.70 1.26 1.73
N TYR A 93 -13.51 2.25 1.37
CA TYR A 93 -13.12 3.38 0.52
C TYR A 93 -12.55 4.48 1.42
#